data_AF-A0A6A4F684-F1
#
_entry.id   AF-A0A6A4F684-F1
#
_cell.length_a   1.000
_cell.length_b   1.000
_cell.length_c   1.000
_cell.angle_alpha   90.00
_cell.angle_beta   90.00
_cell.angle_gamma   90.00
#
_symmetry.space_group_name_H-M   'P 1'
#
loop_
_entity.id
_entity.type
_entity.pdbx_description
1 polymer ?
#
loop_
_entity_poly.entity_id
_entity_poly.type
_entity_poly.pdbx_seq_one_letter_code
_entity_poly.pdbx_strand_id
1 'polypeptide(L)'
;MEWESVPEVIAAARRSLAESKDYVAQADAVIPLFGSLWEQLEQVQNRIDTHHSDACRTAFGSLVADADTSTKKLQDRKRSLISLAETTMRCHALHRALTKFCEAQFIE
;
A
#
# COMPACT_ATOMS: atom_id res chain seq x y z
N MET A 1 9.75 -1.66 -10.21
CA MET A 1 9.51 -0.26 -9.78
C MET A 1 10.86 0.32 -9.39
N GLU A 2 11.20 1.50 -9.90
CA GLU A 2 12.45 2.17 -9.53
C GLU A 2 12.27 2.89 -8.18
N TRP A 3 13.29 2.87 -7.32
CA TRP A 3 13.23 3.46 -5.98
C TRP A 3 12.82 4.94 -6.00
N GLU A 4 13.31 5.68 -6.99
CA GLU A 4 13.03 7.12 -7.15
C GLU A 4 11.54 7.41 -7.41
N SER A 5 10.80 6.44 -7.95
CA SER A 5 9.35 6.57 -8.20
C SER A 5 8.48 6.21 -7.00
N VAL A 6 9.05 5.54 -5.98
CA VAL A 6 8.32 5.10 -4.78
C VAL A 6 7.61 6.24 -4.03
N PRO A 7 8.25 7.40 -3.75
CA PRO A 7 7.57 8.52 -3.09
C PRO A 7 6.36 9.03 -3.89
N GLU A 8 6.52 9.14 -5.22
CA GLU A 8 5.46 9.63 -6.09
C GLU A 8 4.26 8.69 -6.12
N VAL A 9 4.51 7.38 -6.17
CA VAL A 9 3.47 6.36 -6.14
C VAL A 9 2.70 6.38 -4.82
N ILE A 10 3.40 6.49 -3.69
CA ILE A 10 2.75 6.61 -2.38
C ILE A 10 1.88 7.87 -2.32
N ALA A 11 2.39 9.01 -2.78
CA ALA A 11 1.63 10.27 -2.80
C ALA A 11 0.40 10.18 -3.72
N ALA A 12 0.55 9.60 -4.92
CA ALA A 12 -0.52 9.42 -5.88
C ALA A 12 -1.61 8.48 -5.34
N ALA A 13 -1.24 7.34 -4.76
CA ALA A 13 -2.17 6.38 -4.20
C ALA A 13 -2.95 6.94 -3.01
N ARG A 14 -2.31 7.74 -2.14
CA ARG A 14 -3.00 8.44 -1.04
C ARG A 14 -4.00 9.46 -1.54
N ARG A 15 -3.65 10.25 -2.56
CA ARG A 15 -4.57 11.22 -3.20
C ARG A 15 -5.77 10.50 -3.80
N SER A 16 -5.52 9.43 -4.54
CA SER A 16 -6.53 8.54 -5.11
C SER A 16 -7.48 7.95 -4.04
N LEU A 17 -6.94 7.58 -2.88
CA LEU A 17 -7.75 7.09 -1.76
C LEU A 17 -8.64 8.18 -1.16
N ALA A 18 -8.12 9.41 -1.03
CA ALA A 18 -8.87 10.56 -0.52
C ALA A 18 -10.03 10.91 -1.46
N GLU A 19 -9.79 10.95 -2.78
CA GLU A 19 -10.83 11.19 -3.79
C GLU A 19 -11.92 10.10 -3.77
N SER A 20 -11.52 8.85 -3.49
CA SER A 20 -12.46 7.72 -3.37
C SER A 20 -13.36 7.82 -2.13
N LYS A 21 -12.86 8.45 -1.05
CA LYS A 21 -13.61 8.68 0.19
C LYS A 21 -14.76 9.68 -0.01
N ASP A 22 -14.58 10.65 -0.91
CA ASP A 22 -15.59 11.67 -1.22
C ASP A 22 -16.70 11.15 -2.15
N TYR A 23 -16.38 10.17 -3.02
CA TYR A 23 -17.35 9.61 -3.98
C TYR A 23 -18.26 8.54 -3.37
N VAL A 24 -17.75 7.78 -2.39
CA VAL A 24 -18.47 6.67 -1.77
C VAL A 24 -18.99 7.12 -0.40
N ALA A 25 -20.14 7.77 -0.37
CA ALA A 25 -20.88 8.14 0.86
C ALA A 25 -21.25 6.93 1.77
N GLN A 26 -20.90 5.72 1.36
CA GLN A 26 -20.96 4.51 2.16
C GLN A 26 -19.54 4.17 2.56
N ALA A 27 -19.21 4.37 3.84
CA ALA A 27 -17.91 4.07 4.42
C ALA A 27 -17.56 2.58 4.20
N ASP A 28 -16.95 2.27 3.06
CA ASP A 28 -16.40 0.95 2.81
C ASP A 28 -15.23 0.80 3.78
N ALA A 29 -15.36 -0.14 4.72
CA ALA A 29 -14.38 -0.40 5.77
C ALA A 29 -12.98 -0.72 5.19
N VAL A 30 -12.88 -0.99 3.90
CA VAL A 30 -11.64 -1.22 3.17
C VAL A 30 -10.86 0.08 2.89
N ILE A 31 -11.51 1.23 2.73
CA ILE A 31 -10.82 2.50 2.47
C ILE A 31 -9.91 2.88 3.65
N PRO A 32 -10.37 2.86 4.92
CA PRO A 32 -9.48 3.07 6.07
C PRO A 32 -8.33 2.07 6.17
N LEU A 33 -8.55 0.79 5.79
CA LEU A 33 -7.51 -0.24 5.82
C LEU A 33 -6.37 0.08 4.86
N PHE A 34 -6.71 0.45 3.62
CA PHE A 34 -5.71 0.89 2.64
C PHE A 34 -5.04 2.21 3.07
N GLY A 35 -5.78 3.12 3.71
CA GLY A 35 -5.22 4.36 4.27
C GLY A 35 -4.10 4.06 5.28
N SER A 36 -4.36 3.15 6.21
CA SER A 36 -3.36 2.70 7.19
C SER A 36 -2.17 1.99 6.53
N LEU A 37 -2.39 1.19 5.48
CA LEU A 37 -1.31 0.55 4.72
C LEU A 37 -0.38 1.60 4.08
N TRP A 38 -0.94 2.61 3.42
CA TRP A 38 -0.14 3.66 2.77
C TRP A 38 0.63 4.54 3.77
N GLU A 39 0.05 4.81 4.94
CA GLU A 39 0.74 5.51 6.02
C GLU A 39 1.93 4.70 6.55
N GLN A 40 1.77 3.39 6.73
CA GLN A 40 2.88 2.53 7.14
C GLN A 40 3.96 2.43 6.07
N LEU A 41 3.58 2.34 4.78
CA LEU A 41 4.55 2.34 3.67
C LEU A 41 5.36 3.64 3.65
N GLU A 42 4.72 4.80 3.82
CA GLU A 42 5.42 6.09 3.92
C GLU A 42 6.40 6.13 5.10
N GLN A 43 5.99 5.65 6.28
CA GLN A 43 6.87 5.58 7.44
C GLN A 43 8.10 4.68 7.20
N VAL A 44 7.90 3.54 6.54
CA VAL A 44 9.00 2.62 6.20
C VAL A 44 9.90 3.22 5.14
N GLN A 45 9.34 3.86 4.12
CA GLN A 45 10.10 4.58 3.10
C GLN A 45 11.04 5.62 3.74
N ASN A 46 10.54 6.41 4.70
CA ASN A 46 11.34 7.41 5.41
C ASN A 46 12.47 6.81 6.27
N ARG A 47 12.40 5.51 6.59
CA ARG A 47 13.46 4.78 7.32
C ARG A 47 14.48 4.12 6.39
N ILE A 48 14.10 3.85 5.14
CA ILE A 48 15.02 3.29 4.13
C ILE A 48 15.86 4.45 3.59
N ASP A 49 17.08 4.58 4.09
CA ASP A 49 18.04 5.60 3.66
C ASP A 49 18.86 5.16 2.43
N THR A 50 19.79 6.03 2.02
CA THR A 50 20.75 5.74 0.95
C THR A 50 21.76 4.62 1.29
N HIS A 51 21.84 4.19 2.55
CA HIS A 51 22.75 3.14 3.03
C HIS A 51 22.13 1.73 3.01
N HIS A 52 20.80 1.60 2.85
CA HIS A 52 20.17 0.29 2.68
C HIS A 52 20.55 -0.35 1.33
N SER A 53 20.64 -1.68 1.32
CA SER A 53 21.00 -2.43 0.11
C SER A 53 19.97 -2.25 -1.02
N ASP A 54 20.42 -2.32 -2.26
CA ASP A 54 19.52 -2.29 -3.42
C ASP A 54 18.49 -3.42 -3.40
N ALA A 55 18.82 -4.55 -2.78
CA ALA A 55 17.88 -5.65 -2.53
C ALA A 55 16.73 -5.24 -1.60
N CYS A 56 17.02 -4.49 -0.53
CA CYS A 56 16.01 -3.94 0.38
C CYS A 56 15.08 -2.96 -0.35
N ARG A 57 15.63 -2.03 -1.13
CA ARG A 57 14.85 -1.09 -1.94
C ARG A 57 13.98 -1.78 -2.99
N THR A 58 14.50 -2.83 -3.63
CA THR A 58 13.78 -3.60 -4.64
C THR A 58 12.62 -4.37 -4.02
N ALA A 59 12.84 -5.01 -2.87
CA ALA A 59 11.80 -5.71 -2.13
C ALA A 59 10.71 -4.74 -1.65
N PHE A 60 11.09 -3.56 -1.11
CA PHE A 60 10.13 -2.54 -0.73
C PHE A 60 9.34 -1.99 -1.93
N GLY A 61 10.03 -1.66 -3.03
CA GLY A 61 9.38 -1.19 -4.26
C GLY A 61 8.40 -2.20 -4.85
N SER A 62 8.64 -3.49 -4.66
CA SER A 62 7.69 -4.55 -5.04
C SER A 62 6.42 -4.51 -4.18
N LEU A 63 6.55 -4.32 -2.86
CA LEU A 63 5.40 -4.15 -1.95
C LEU A 63 4.57 -2.91 -2.31
N VAL A 64 5.23 -1.80 -2.63
CA VAL A 64 4.57 -0.55 -3.06
C VAL A 64 3.81 -0.75 -4.38
N ALA A 65 4.40 -1.46 -5.36
CA ALA A 65 3.74 -1.76 -6.63
C ALA A 65 2.50 -2.64 -6.46
N ASP A 66 2.57 -3.65 -5.58
CA ASP A 66 1.44 -4.54 -5.28
C ASP A 66 0.32 -3.79 -4.54
N ALA A 67 0.68 -2.88 -3.63
CA ALA A 67 -0.26 -2.00 -2.94
C ALA A 67 -0.96 -1.03 -3.90
N ASP A 68 -0.21 -0.42 -4.83
CA ASP A 68 -0.74 0.49 -5.86
C ASP A 68 -1.73 -0.24 -6.78
N THR A 69 -1.33 -1.41 -7.28
CA THR A 69 -2.19 -2.26 -8.12
C THR A 69 -3.49 -2.64 -7.39
N SER A 70 -3.40 -2.97 -6.11
CA SER A 70 -4.57 -3.32 -5.30
C SER A 70 -5.47 -2.13 -5.02
N THR A 71 -4.88 -0.93 -4.85
CA THR A 71 -5.61 0.33 -4.66
C THR A 71 -6.37 0.74 -5.93
N LYS A 72 -5.74 0.63 -7.10
CA LYS A 72 -6.40 0.88 -8.39
C LYS A 72 -7.58 -0.06 -8.63
N LYS A 73 -7.40 -1.35 -8.31
CA LYS A 73 -8.50 -2.35 -8.38
C LYS A 73 -9.65 -2.05 -7.42
N LEU A 74 -9.40 -1.38 -6.29
CA LEU A 74 -10.44 -0.92 -5.38
C LEU A 74 -11.30 0.17 -6.04
N GLN A 75 -10.69 1.07 -6.82
CA GLN A 75 -11.40 2.12 -7.56
C GLN A 75 -12.24 1.56 -8.71
N ASP A 76 -11.71 0.57 -9.43
CA ASP A 76 -12.40 -0.08 -10.56
C ASP A 76 -13.47 -1.09 -10.13
N ARG A 77 -13.73 -1.20 -8.83
CA ARG A 77 -14.51 -2.29 -8.30
C ARG A 77 -15.99 -2.18 -8.65
N LYS A 78 -16.49 -3.21 -9.34
CA LYS A 78 -17.95 -3.50 -9.41
C LYS A 78 -18.47 -3.72 -7.99
N ARG A 79 -19.66 -3.21 -7.64
CA ARG A 79 -20.32 -3.29 -6.31
C ARG A 79 -20.69 -4.72 -5.84
N SER A 80 -19.81 -5.71 -6.07
CA SER A 80 -19.94 -7.10 -5.63
C SER A 80 -19.28 -7.31 -4.27
N LEU A 81 -19.93 -8.08 -3.41
CA LEU A 81 -19.40 -8.52 -2.11
C LEU A 81 -18.15 -9.41 -2.27
N ILE A 82 -18.06 -10.18 -3.35
CA ILE A 82 -16.89 -11.05 -3.62
C ILE A 82 -15.65 -10.17 -3.84
N SER A 83 -15.80 -9.14 -4.68
CA SER A 83 -14.72 -8.17 -4.90
C SER A 83 -14.37 -7.40 -3.61
N LEU A 84 -15.29 -7.29 -2.63
CA LEU A 84 -15.01 -6.70 -1.32
C LEU A 84 -14.01 -7.57 -0.59
N ALA A 85 -14.41 -8.82 -0.39
CA ALA A 85 -13.67 -9.80 0.39
C ALA A 85 -12.27 -9.99 -0.20
N GLU A 86 -12.16 -10.14 -1.53
CA GLU A 86 -10.87 -10.25 -2.20
C GLU A 86 -9.96 -9.04 -1.95
N THR A 87 -10.51 -7.82 -2.01
CA THR A 87 -9.72 -6.60 -1.83
C THR A 87 -9.32 -6.40 -0.37
N THR A 88 -10.22 -6.70 0.58
CA THR A 88 -9.91 -6.73 2.02
C THR A 88 -8.81 -7.75 2.34
N MET A 89 -8.93 -8.97 1.82
CA MET A 89 -7.93 -10.03 2.03
C MET A 89 -6.56 -9.63 1.48
N ARG A 90 -6.53 -9.01 0.29
CA ARG A 90 -5.27 -8.48 -0.29
C ARG A 90 -4.65 -7.40 0.59
N CYS A 91 -5.45 -6.48 1.13
CA CYS A 91 -4.95 -5.46 2.06
C CYS A 91 -4.28 -6.09 3.29
N HIS A 92 -4.93 -7.08 3.91
CA HIS A 92 -4.35 -7.78 5.07
C HIS A 92 -3.08 -8.58 4.71
N ALA A 93 -3.05 -9.20 3.53
CA ALA A 93 -1.86 -9.89 3.05
C ALA A 93 -0.68 -8.91 2.85
N LEU A 94 -0.94 -7.72 2.32
CA LEU A 94 0.05 -6.66 2.15
C LEU A 94 0.53 -6.10 3.49
N HIS A 95 -0.35 -5.83 4.45
CA HIS A 95 0.05 -5.45 5.81
C HIS A 95 0.98 -6.50 6.41
N ARG A 96 0.63 -7.79 6.31
CA ARG A 96 1.47 -8.86 6.83
C ARG A 96 2.83 -8.94 6.13
N ALA A 97 2.86 -8.74 4.81
CA ALA A 97 4.10 -8.72 4.04
C ALA A 97 4.99 -7.53 4.44
N LEU A 98 4.39 -6.35 4.66
CA LEU A 98 5.09 -5.18 5.17
C LEU A 98 5.64 -5.40 6.57
N THR A 99 4.86 -5.98 7.49
CA THR A 99 5.34 -6.34 8.83
C THR A 99 6.56 -7.26 8.75
N LYS A 100 6.49 -8.34 7.96
CA LYS A 100 7.62 -9.26 7.77
C LYS A 100 8.84 -8.60 7.14
N PHE A 101 8.62 -7.69 6.19
CA PHE A 101 9.69 -6.91 5.59
C PHE A 101 10.37 -6.06 6.67
N CYS A 102 9.59 -5.37 7.50
CA CYS A 102 10.14 -4.57 8.61
C CYS A 102 10.92 -5.43 9.61
N GLU A 103 10.40 -6.62 9.94
CA GLU A 103 11.09 -7.58 10.80
C GLU A 103 12.44 -8.00 10.20
N ALA A 104 12.47 -8.30 8.90
CA ALA A 104 13.69 -8.77 8.24
C ALA A 104 14.74 -7.67 8.01
N GLN A 105 14.33 -6.39 7.96
CA GLN A 105 15.22 -5.28 7.58
C GLN A 105 15.59 -4.35 8.75
N PHE A 106 14.79 -4.31 9.83
CA PHE A 106 14.98 -3.34 10.93
C PHE A 106 15.03 -3.98 12.33
N ILE A 107 14.89 -5.29 12.46
CA ILE A 107 15.08 -5.96 13.75
C ILE A 107 16.53 -6.45 13.83
N GLU A 108 17.30 -5.76 14.68
CA GLU A 108 18.57 -6.23 15.27
C GLU A 108 18.30 -7.25 16.39
#